data_AF-A0A4D9E5A2-F1
#
_entry.id   AF-A0A4D9E5A2-F1
#
_cell.length_a   1.000
_cell.length_b   1.000
_cell.length_c   1.000
_cell.angle_alpha   90.00
_cell.angle_beta   90.00
_cell.angle_gamma   90.00
#
_symmetry.space_group_name_H-M   'P 1'
#
loop_
_entity.id
_entity.type
_entity.pdbx_description
1 polymer ?
#
loop_
_entity_poly.entity_id
_entity_poly.type
_entity_poly.pdbx_seq_one_letter_code
_entity_poly.pdbx_strand_id
1 'polypeptide(L)'
;MKLLQEKVLLNHRFGREEFMKFIRDLFIRRDKKSRGDNTDSLFSPFIEHVCKVEDCEKAIEVLKTAYECLGKDAFFAQQLARLHYNHEKFEDAEYWAGVAKSHLPNDSFILDTEGQVYRKWFSFTVDKKMYEATPGGIIEMIEIALKAMKCFRAAQQAAKSEIDSMNNAGYFGEVEVGCRLLKLLSTLEVFPRNTQGEHSELVRYLLTDYIPEEIKKPWGKLHSRLKGLRQNIYNALDWISEDLSYFQTDKNQEKQDEDAKEEKEEQVYNPRKWLKRQSEVYAKFFTSEYPMGENNAEPETQLVRRMNIYKYGGGSVTTILSFLTDSKEKRSVEKLEKIINFYPDDPQKERLEDIDLINYILCHITLACLSPGSSKLLPFQTLRELSNRFFKQRRTAFPASAHFLLTLLYWPDDALDKEPNPDKDDILISALQTMKRMHDIKVKNIAPRKKKIYTHFFLGKGTGLRKIMHKTRIDKLIDGSLNDRRMKWQHGDVWNIGKIRDVLRRVSGWTENGKLFVQGHVGQIHIVPLHYDSVPQGNENVTFYLGFSYNGLVAHDIQVNK
;
A
#
# COMPACT_ATOMS: atom_id res chain seq x y z
N MET A 1 32.29 19.91 18.03
CA MET A 1 32.03 20.15 19.47
C MET A 1 31.91 21.64 19.83
N LYS A 2 32.90 22.50 19.55
CA LYS A 2 32.85 23.94 19.92
C LYS A 2 31.55 24.66 19.50
N LEU A 3 31.06 24.40 18.28
CA LEU A 3 29.80 24.97 17.77
C LEU A 3 28.58 24.67 18.67
N LEU A 4 28.49 23.46 19.23
CA LEU A 4 27.39 23.06 20.14
C LEU A 4 27.52 23.67 21.54
N GLN A 5 28.68 24.24 21.86
CA GLN A 5 28.98 24.86 23.15
C GLN A 5 28.95 26.39 23.07
N GLU A 6 28.62 26.95 21.90
CA GLU A 6 28.63 28.39 21.66
C GLU A 6 27.41 29.07 22.31
N LYS A 7 27.55 29.39 23.60
CA LYS A 7 26.49 29.95 24.43
C LYS A 7 25.95 31.28 23.91
N VAL A 8 26.78 32.06 23.19
CA VAL A 8 26.35 33.37 22.66
C VAL A 8 25.30 33.18 21.58
N LEU A 9 25.53 32.25 20.64
CA LEU A 9 24.59 31.96 19.55
C LEU A 9 23.36 31.18 20.06
N LEU A 10 23.57 30.23 20.96
CA LEU A 10 22.48 29.42 21.53
C LEU A 10 21.52 30.20 22.44
N ASN A 11 21.98 31.31 23.04
CA ASN A 11 21.18 32.18 23.89
C ASN A 11 20.91 33.56 23.27
N HIS A 12 21.18 33.73 21.97
CA HIS A 12 21.01 35.01 21.29
C HIS A 12 19.53 35.44 21.25
N ARG A 13 19.21 36.71 21.55
CA ARG A 13 17.80 37.16 21.61
C ARG A 13 17.06 37.16 20.27
N PHE A 14 17.76 37.40 19.16
CA PHE A 14 17.14 37.67 17.85
C PHE A 14 17.41 36.60 16.78
N GLY A 15 18.32 35.67 17.02
CA GLY A 15 18.79 34.71 16.00
C GLY A 15 18.89 33.27 16.49
N ARG A 16 18.40 33.02 17.71
CA ARG A 16 18.47 31.70 18.35
C ARG A 16 17.61 30.69 17.61
N GLU A 17 16.43 31.06 17.15
CA GLU A 17 15.52 30.12 16.47
C GLU A 17 16.09 29.65 15.14
N GLU A 18 16.63 30.57 14.34
CA GLU A 18 17.30 30.27 13.07
C GLU A 18 18.55 29.42 13.28
N PHE A 19 19.37 29.76 14.28
CA PHE A 19 20.56 29.00 14.61
C PHE A 19 20.20 27.58 15.10
N MET A 20 19.23 27.45 15.99
CA MET A 20 18.73 26.15 16.48
C MET A 20 18.17 25.31 15.34
N LYS A 21 17.41 25.93 14.42
CA LYS A 21 16.91 25.26 13.23
C LYS A 21 18.05 24.80 12.32
N PHE A 22 19.05 25.63 12.09
CA PHE A 22 20.23 25.27 11.30
C PHE A 22 20.99 24.08 11.91
N ILE A 23 21.27 24.12 13.22
CA ILE A 23 21.95 23.01 13.91
C ILE A 23 21.08 21.74 13.88
N ARG A 24 19.77 21.87 14.09
CA ARG A 24 18.85 20.74 13.95
C ARG A 24 18.91 20.12 12.56
N ASP A 25 18.82 20.94 11.52
CA ASP A 25 18.88 20.48 10.13
C ASP A 25 20.23 19.82 9.82
N LEU A 26 21.33 20.40 10.28
CA LEU A 26 22.67 19.84 10.11
C LEU A 26 22.78 18.41 10.68
N PHE A 27 22.17 18.14 11.83
CA PHE A 27 22.26 16.83 12.49
C PHE A 27 21.19 15.83 12.05
N ILE A 28 20.00 16.29 11.68
CA ILE A 28 18.81 15.43 11.50
C ILE A 28 18.37 15.35 10.03
N ARG A 29 18.51 16.43 9.25
CA ARG A 29 17.98 16.47 7.88
C ARG A 29 18.76 15.51 6.99
N ARG A 30 18.06 14.49 6.50
CA ARG A 30 18.55 13.55 5.51
C ARG A 30 18.31 14.09 4.11
N ASP A 31 19.22 13.76 3.21
CA ASP A 31 19.02 13.97 1.78
C ASP A 31 18.10 12.87 1.28
N LYS A 32 17.04 13.27 0.56
CA LYS A 32 16.10 12.34 -0.06
C LYS A 32 15.74 12.79 -1.46
N LYS A 33 15.89 11.90 -2.46
CA LYS A 33 15.51 12.19 -3.86
C LYS A 33 14.04 12.58 -4.00
N SER A 34 13.17 12.01 -3.16
CA SER A 34 11.75 12.37 -3.10
C SER A 34 11.49 13.82 -2.68
N ARG A 35 12.48 14.50 -2.08
CA ARG A 35 12.42 15.92 -1.69
C ARG A 35 13.15 16.84 -2.68
N GLY A 36 13.74 16.29 -3.73
CA GLY A 36 14.51 17.02 -4.73
C GLY A 36 16.03 17.01 -4.49
N ASP A 37 16.53 16.24 -3.52
CA ASP A 37 17.96 16.08 -3.31
C ASP A 37 18.58 15.12 -4.34
N ASN A 38 19.90 15.17 -4.53
CA ASN A 38 20.60 14.34 -5.53
C ASN A 38 20.73 12.88 -5.11
N THR A 39 20.72 12.60 -3.80
CA THR A 39 21.01 11.31 -3.20
C THR A 39 20.01 10.98 -2.08
N ASP A 40 19.94 9.70 -1.70
CA ASP A 40 19.20 9.25 -0.53
C ASP A 40 20.20 8.85 0.56
N SER A 41 20.18 9.55 1.70
CA SER A 41 21.07 9.30 2.83
C SER A 41 20.36 8.58 3.97
N LEU A 42 21.11 7.76 4.73
CA LEU A 42 20.63 7.07 5.93
C LEU A 42 20.58 8.03 7.12
N PHE A 43 21.59 8.89 7.25
CA PHE A 43 21.67 9.95 8.26
C PHE A 43 21.84 11.32 7.59
N SER A 44 21.93 12.39 8.37
CA SER A 44 22.29 13.68 7.79
C SER A 44 23.68 13.59 7.14
N PRO A 45 23.95 14.33 6.05
CA PRO A 45 25.26 14.30 5.41
C PRO A 45 26.41 14.58 6.37
N PHE A 46 26.18 15.41 7.40
CA PHE A 46 27.15 15.67 8.46
C PHE A 46 27.46 14.42 9.29
N ILE A 47 26.44 13.69 9.76
CA ILE A 47 26.66 12.47 10.56
C ILE A 47 27.32 11.38 9.73
N GLU A 48 26.92 11.20 8.46
CA GLU A 48 27.60 10.25 7.57
C GLU A 48 29.06 10.64 7.32
N HIS A 49 29.34 11.93 7.20
CA HIS A 49 30.71 12.44 7.08
C HIS A 49 31.55 12.14 8.32
N VAL A 50 31.02 12.38 9.53
CA VAL A 50 31.72 12.05 10.79
C VAL A 50 31.99 10.55 10.88
N CYS A 51 31.00 9.71 10.60
CA CYS A 51 31.19 8.25 10.59
C CYS A 51 32.27 7.79 9.61
N LYS A 52 32.43 8.48 8.48
CA LYS A 52 33.38 8.13 7.43
C LYS A 52 34.80 8.61 7.72
N VAL A 53 34.95 9.82 8.25
CA VAL A 53 36.25 10.48 8.45
C VAL A 53 36.85 10.16 9.81
N GLU A 54 36.01 10.08 10.84
CA GLU A 54 36.40 9.69 12.19
C GLU A 54 35.92 8.25 12.41
N ASP A 55 34.82 8.04 13.12
CA ASP A 55 34.18 6.74 13.29
C ASP A 55 32.74 6.89 13.82
N CYS A 56 32.07 5.76 14.03
CA CYS A 56 30.71 5.75 14.55
C CYS A 56 30.62 6.16 16.04
N GLU A 57 31.65 5.93 16.85
CA GLU A 57 31.65 6.35 18.26
C GLU A 57 31.67 7.86 18.37
N LYS A 58 32.44 8.51 17.49
CA LYS A 58 32.51 9.95 17.42
C LYS A 58 31.20 10.57 16.99
N ALA A 59 30.55 9.97 15.98
CA ALA A 59 29.22 10.39 15.57
C ALA A 59 28.20 10.25 16.72
N ILE A 60 28.28 9.16 17.50
CA ILE A 60 27.47 8.96 18.72
C ILE A 60 27.77 10.05 19.76
N GLU A 61 29.04 10.33 20.07
CA GLU A 61 29.47 11.35 21.03
C GLU A 61 28.93 12.75 20.66
N VAL A 62 29.06 13.10 19.38
CA VAL A 62 28.60 14.38 18.83
C VAL A 62 27.08 14.49 18.87
N LEU A 63 26.34 13.41 18.56
CA LEU A 63 24.87 13.37 18.69
C LEU A 63 24.40 13.44 20.15
N LYS A 64 25.07 12.73 21.08
CA LYS A 64 24.77 12.80 22.53
C LYS A 64 24.98 14.22 23.06
N THR A 65 26.06 14.86 22.65
CA THR A 65 26.34 16.25 23.03
C THR A 65 25.28 17.18 22.48
N ALA A 66 24.87 17.01 21.21
CA ALA A 66 23.80 17.80 20.63
C ALA A 66 22.46 17.58 21.35
N TYR A 67 22.13 16.33 21.72
CA TYR A 67 20.95 16.00 22.52
C TYR A 67 20.94 16.78 23.85
N GLU A 68 22.03 16.76 24.61
CA GLU A 68 22.12 17.49 25.88
C GLU A 68 22.07 19.01 25.70
N CYS A 69 22.79 19.55 24.69
CA CYS A 69 22.86 20.99 24.46
C CYS A 69 21.56 21.59 23.88
N LEU A 70 20.76 20.80 23.15
CA LEU A 70 19.59 21.27 22.42
C LEU A 70 18.28 20.90 23.10
N GLY A 71 18.30 20.78 24.42
CA GLY A 71 17.08 20.61 25.24
C GLY A 71 16.51 19.19 25.22
N LYS A 72 17.34 18.17 25.01
CA LYS A 72 16.95 16.75 25.06
C LYS A 72 15.86 16.38 24.05
N ASP A 73 15.95 16.96 22.86
CA ASP A 73 14.97 16.76 21.82
C ASP A 73 14.86 15.28 21.38
N ALA A 74 13.61 14.80 21.29
CA ALA A 74 13.27 13.42 20.98
C ALA A 74 13.87 12.91 19.66
N PHE A 75 14.02 13.78 18.66
CA PHE A 75 14.56 13.38 17.35
C PHE A 75 16.07 13.18 17.39
N PHE A 76 16.80 13.83 18.30
CA PHE A 76 18.22 13.47 18.53
C PHE A 76 18.33 12.10 19.20
N ALA A 77 17.48 11.79 20.18
CA ALA A 77 17.39 10.46 20.77
C ALA A 77 17.01 9.39 19.73
N GLN A 78 16.08 9.71 18.81
CA GLN A 78 15.74 8.86 17.67
C GLN A 78 16.94 8.62 16.76
N GLN A 79 17.72 9.66 16.43
CA GLN A 79 18.90 9.51 15.58
C GLN A 79 19.98 8.66 16.26
N LEU A 80 20.16 8.79 17.58
CA LEU A 80 21.03 7.92 18.38
C LEU A 80 20.58 6.47 18.29
N ALA A 81 19.30 6.18 18.52
CA ALA A 81 18.75 4.83 18.38
C ALA A 81 19.03 4.25 16.98
N ARG A 82 18.84 5.06 15.94
CA ARG A 82 19.08 4.68 14.54
C ARG A 82 20.53 4.39 14.23
N LEU A 83 21.45 5.17 14.79
CA LEU A 83 22.89 4.95 14.65
C LEU A 83 23.31 3.66 15.36
N HIS A 84 22.86 3.47 16.60
CA HIS A 84 23.17 2.26 17.38
C HIS A 84 22.68 0.97 16.70
N TYR A 85 21.43 0.87 16.24
CA TYR A 85 20.96 -0.37 15.59
C TYR A 85 21.64 -0.62 14.23
N ASN A 86 22.10 0.42 13.53
CA ASN A 86 22.83 0.26 12.27
C ASN A 86 24.26 -0.27 12.48
N HIS A 87 24.80 -0.10 13.69
CA HIS A 87 26.09 -0.64 14.12
C HIS A 87 25.94 -1.85 15.06
N GLU A 88 24.81 -2.55 15.00
CA GLU A 88 24.55 -3.80 15.75
C GLU A 88 24.61 -3.66 17.29
N LYS A 89 24.46 -2.43 17.83
CA LYS A 89 24.39 -2.13 19.27
C LYS A 89 22.94 -2.06 19.74
N PHE A 90 22.28 -3.19 19.84
CA PHE A 90 20.82 -3.23 19.96
C PHE A 90 20.30 -2.77 21.33
N GLU A 91 21.02 -3.04 22.42
CA GLU A 91 20.65 -2.62 23.78
C GLU A 91 20.71 -1.10 23.94
N ASP A 92 21.77 -0.46 23.44
CA ASP A 92 21.85 1.00 23.36
C ASP A 92 20.75 1.58 22.48
N ALA A 93 20.45 0.92 21.35
CA ALA A 93 19.41 1.35 20.45
C ALA A 93 18.02 1.29 21.08
N GLU A 94 17.73 0.23 21.86
CA GLU A 94 16.51 0.08 22.65
C GLU A 94 16.41 1.19 23.70
N TYR A 95 17.49 1.47 24.43
CA TYR A 95 17.55 2.56 25.40
C TYR A 95 17.19 3.90 24.77
N TRP A 96 17.87 4.28 23.67
CA TRP A 96 17.65 5.57 23.02
C TRP A 96 16.26 5.67 22.36
N ALA A 97 15.72 4.57 21.83
CA ALA A 97 14.35 4.53 21.33
C ALA A 97 13.34 4.75 22.48
N GLY A 98 13.60 4.15 23.65
CA GLY A 98 12.81 4.38 24.86
C GLY A 98 12.86 5.83 25.34
N VAL A 99 14.04 6.46 25.33
CA VAL A 99 14.20 7.89 25.64
C VAL A 99 13.40 8.74 24.65
N ALA A 100 13.55 8.51 23.35
CA ALA A 100 12.81 9.24 22.31
C ALA A 100 11.29 9.13 22.51
N LYS A 101 10.79 7.92 22.80
CA LYS A 101 9.38 7.63 23.07
C LYS A 101 8.87 8.28 24.36
N SER A 102 9.69 8.38 25.40
CA SER A 102 9.29 9.06 26.64
C SER A 102 8.99 10.55 26.42
N HIS A 103 9.70 11.18 25.48
CA HIS A 103 9.47 12.58 25.09
C HIS A 103 8.28 12.73 24.14
N LEU A 104 8.12 11.83 23.18
CA LEU A 104 7.05 11.85 22.18
C LEU A 104 6.34 10.48 22.07
N PRO A 105 5.47 10.13 23.03
CA PRO A 105 4.89 8.77 23.13
C PRO A 105 3.88 8.45 22.04
N ASN A 106 3.35 9.47 21.36
CA ASN A 106 2.31 9.34 20.33
C ASN A 106 2.81 9.77 18.94
N ASP A 107 4.11 10.00 18.76
CA ASP A 107 4.67 10.34 17.44
C ASP A 107 4.93 9.06 16.65
N SER A 108 4.34 8.96 15.46
CA SER A 108 4.41 7.75 14.65
C SER A 108 5.82 7.41 14.16
N PHE A 109 6.70 8.40 13.94
CA PHE A 109 8.08 8.17 13.50
C PHE A 109 8.97 7.68 14.64
N ILE A 110 8.75 8.19 15.85
CA ILE A 110 9.44 7.75 17.06
C ILE A 110 9.07 6.29 17.38
N LEU A 111 7.77 5.97 17.34
CA LEU A 111 7.29 4.60 17.54
C LEU A 111 7.74 3.65 16.41
N ASP A 112 7.79 4.12 15.16
CA ASP A 112 8.36 3.34 14.06
C ASP A 112 9.83 2.99 14.34
N THR A 113 10.61 3.96 14.83
CA THR A 113 12.03 3.74 15.16
C THR A 113 12.21 2.65 16.22
N GLU A 114 11.37 2.61 17.25
CA GLU A 114 11.36 1.51 18.23
C GLU A 114 11.10 0.15 17.55
N GLY A 115 10.15 0.11 16.61
CA GLY A 115 9.91 -1.08 15.78
C GLY A 115 11.11 -1.46 14.90
N GLN A 116 11.81 -0.47 14.33
CA GLN A 116 13.01 -0.69 13.53
C GLN A 116 14.16 -1.30 14.33
N VAL A 117 14.36 -0.87 15.58
CA VAL A 117 15.35 -1.46 16.51
C VAL A 117 15.11 -2.96 16.64
N TYR A 118 13.91 -3.37 17.03
CA TYR A 118 13.59 -4.78 17.21
C TYR A 118 13.56 -5.55 15.89
N ARG A 119 13.16 -4.93 14.76
CA ARG A 119 13.24 -5.57 13.42
C ARG A 119 14.68 -5.92 13.06
N LYS A 120 15.61 -4.98 13.25
CA LYS A 120 17.04 -5.16 12.96
C LYS A 120 17.66 -6.18 13.90
N TRP A 121 17.33 -6.09 15.19
CA TRP A 121 17.76 -7.05 16.19
C TRP A 121 17.26 -8.46 15.86
N PHE A 122 15.97 -8.64 15.59
CA PHE A 122 15.41 -9.94 15.19
C PHE A 122 16.10 -10.50 13.94
N SER A 123 16.31 -9.65 12.93
CA SER A 123 16.96 -10.07 11.69
C SER A 123 18.39 -10.56 11.94
N PHE A 124 19.17 -9.77 12.69
CA PHE A 124 20.53 -10.13 13.07
C PHE A 124 20.58 -11.44 13.86
N THR A 125 19.69 -11.61 14.85
CA THR A 125 19.68 -12.80 15.71
C THR A 125 19.32 -14.05 14.92
N VAL A 126 18.33 -13.97 14.01
CA VAL A 126 17.98 -15.09 13.12
C VAL A 126 19.12 -15.42 12.15
N ASP A 127 19.74 -14.41 11.53
CA ASP A 127 20.78 -14.66 10.51
C ASP A 127 22.10 -15.17 11.10
N LYS A 128 22.50 -14.66 12.26
CA LYS A 128 23.82 -14.98 12.84
C LYS A 128 23.79 -16.04 13.93
N LYS A 129 22.66 -16.25 14.62
CA LYS A 129 22.61 -17.09 15.84
C LYS A 129 21.65 -18.27 15.77
N MET A 130 20.87 -18.42 14.70
CA MET A 130 19.84 -19.48 14.63
C MET A 130 20.41 -20.90 14.68
N TYR A 131 21.55 -21.16 14.02
CA TYR A 131 22.14 -22.50 13.96
C TYR A 131 22.64 -23.03 15.31
N GLU A 132 22.94 -22.12 16.24
CA GLU A 132 23.43 -22.44 17.59
C GLU A 132 22.36 -22.18 18.66
N ALA A 133 21.11 -21.96 18.24
CA ALA A 133 20.06 -21.52 19.15
C ALA A 133 19.59 -22.64 20.08
N THR A 134 19.68 -22.39 21.38
CA THR A 134 19.00 -23.20 22.40
C THR A 134 17.49 -22.97 22.35
N PRO A 135 16.66 -23.84 22.96
CA PRO A 135 15.22 -23.60 23.09
C PRO A 135 14.89 -22.23 23.71
N GLY A 136 15.70 -21.77 24.67
CA GLY A 136 15.57 -20.42 25.26
C GLY A 136 15.91 -19.31 24.26
N GLY A 137 16.96 -19.49 23.45
CA GLY A 137 17.31 -18.55 22.38
C GLY A 137 16.22 -18.43 21.30
N ILE A 138 15.52 -19.52 20.96
CA ILE A 138 14.37 -19.47 20.04
C ILE A 138 13.23 -18.64 20.64
N ILE A 139 12.93 -18.82 21.93
CA ILE A 139 11.92 -18.03 22.65
C ILE A 139 12.27 -16.54 22.59
N GLU A 140 13.54 -16.19 22.84
CA GLU A 140 14.03 -14.81 22.77
C GLU A 140 13.85 -14.22 21.35
N MET A 141 14.21 -14.97 20.30
CA MET A 141 14.00 -14.54 18.91
C MET A 141 12.52 -14.25 18.61
N ILE A 142 11.62 -15.13 19.05
CA ILE A 142 10.18 -14.95 18.90
C ILE A 142 9.71 -13.71 19.67
N GLU A 143 10.20 -13.50 20.89
CA GLU A 143 9.85 -12.33 21.71
C GLU A 143 10.28 -11.02 21.05
N ILE A 144 11.50 -10.95 20.51
CA ILE A 144 12.01 -9.78 19.78
C ILE A 144 11.12 -9.48 18.56
N ALA A 145 10.79 -10.50 17.76
CA ALA A 145 9.90 -10.35 16.60
C ALA A 145 8.52 -9.81 17.00
N LEU A 146 7.91 -10.42 18.03
CA LEU A 146 6.59 -10.00 18.50
C LEU A 146 6.62 -8.62 19.17
N LYS A 147 7.76 -8.19 19.75
CA LYS A 147 7.95 -6.81 20.23
C LYS A 147 8.00 -5.83 19.05
N ALA A 148 8.77 -6.13 18.00
CA ALA A 148 8.81 -5.31 16.79
C ALA A 148 7.42 -5.10 16.18
N MET A 149 6.64 -6.18 15.98
CA MET A 149 5.28 -6.09 15.47
C MET A 149 4.34 -5.27 16.38
N LYS A 150 4.53 -5.32 17.70
CA LYS A 150 3.76 -4.48 18.64
C LYS A 150 4.11 -3.00 18.46
N CYS A 151 5.39 -2.66 18.36
CA CYS A 151 5.84 -1.28 18.13
C CYS A 151 5.34 -0.73 16.79
N PHE A 152 5.41 -1.53 15.73
CA PHE A 152 4.87 -1.15 14.43
C PHE A 152 3.36 -0.90 14.45
N ARG A 153 2.56 -1.71 15.15
CA ARG A 153 1.13 -1.43 15.35
C ARG A 153 0.87 -0.15 16.15
N ALA A 154 1.69 0.14 17.16
CA ALA A 154 1.60 1.40 17.88
C ALA A 154 1.90 2.60 16.95
N ALA A 155 2.92 2.48 16.10
CA ALA A 155 3.24 3.49 15.08
C ALA A 155 2.09 3.67 14.08
N GLN A 156 1.47 2.59 13.62
CA GLN A 156 0.29 2.64 12.74
C GLN A 156 -0.89 3.36 13.42
N GLN A 157 -1.14 3.11 14.72
CA GLN A 157 -2.20 3.76 15.46
C GLN A 157 -1.94 5.26 15.62
N ALA A 158 -0.73 5.65 16.01
CA ALA A 158 -0.31 7.05 16.06
C ALA A 158 -0.45 7.74 14.69
N ALA A 159 0.01 7.08 13.62
CA ALA A 159 -0.09 7.61 12.26
C ALA A 159 -1.53 7.83 11.81
N LYS A 160 -2.51 7.08 12.31
CA LYS A 160 -3.94 7.33 12.00
C LYS A 160 -4.45 8.61 12.66
N SER A 161 -4.00 8.92 13.87
CA SER A 161 -4.42 10.09 14.65
C SER A 161 -3.75 11.40 14.20
N GLU A 162 -2.57 11.33 13.59
CA GLU A 162 -1.89 12.49 13.01
C GLU A 162 -2.64 13.04 11.78
N ILE A 163 -2.92 14.34 11.72
CA ILE A 163 -3.68 14.95 10.61
C ILE A 163 -2.74 15.53 9.54
N ASP A 164 -1.53 15.97 9.93
CA ASP A 164 -0.59 16.65 9.03
C ASP A 164 0.50 15.72 8.45
N SER A 165 0.52 14.46 8.88
CA SER A 165 1.49 13.44 8.46
C SER A 165 0.82 12.11 8.12
N MET A 166 1.56 11.30 7.36
CA MET A 166 1.18 9.93 7.03
C MET A 166 2.44 9.08 7.04
N ASN A 167 2.69 8.42 8.17
CA ASN A 167 3.76 7.45 8.30
C ASN A 167 3.20 6.04 8.07
N ASN A 168 3.52 5.47 6.90
CA ASN A 168 3.05 4.13 6.52
C ASN A 168 4.08 3.04 6.82
N ALA A 169 5.30 3.40 7.25
CA ALA A 169 6.42 2.47 7.42
C ALA A 169 6.09 1.33 8.40
N GLY A 170 5.29 1.61 9.44
CA GLY A 170 4.87 0.60 10.40
C GLY A 170 4.06 -0.54 9.78
N TYR A 171 3.27 -0.30 8.73
CA TYR A 171 2.57 -1.38 8.03
C TYR A 171 3.54 -2.32 7.31
N PHE A 172 4.51 -1.76 6.59
CA PHE A 172 5.52 -2.55 5.90
C PHE A 172 6.39 -3.32 6.89
N GLY A 173 6.84 -2.66 7.97
CA GLY A 173 7.65 -3.27 9.02
C GLY A 173 6.96 -4.46 9.68
N GLU A 174 5.65 -4.36 9.97
CA GLU A 174 4.89 -5.46 10.55
C GLU A 174 4.81 -6.67 9.61
N VAL A 175 4.56 -6.45 8.32
CA VAL A 175 4.53 -7.54 7.31
C VAL A 175 5.88 -8.22 7.21
N GLU A 176 6.99 -7.47 7.13
CA GLU A 176 8.32 -8.06 6.99
C GLU A 176 8.70 -8.91 8.20
N VAL A 177 8.50 -8.37 9.41
CA VAL A 177 8.77 -9.13 10.64
C VAL A 177 7.85 -10.34 10.74
N GLY A 178 6.56 -10.17 10.44
CA GLY A 178 5.58 -11.24 10.50
C GLY A 178 5.88 -12.38 9.53
N CYS A 179 6.16 -12.08 8.27
CA CYS A 179 6.56 -13.09 7.27
C CYS A 179 7.88 -13.77 7.62
N ARG A 180 8.85 -13.03 8.17
CA ARG A 180 10.12 -13.60 8.63
C ARG A 180 9.94 -14.48 9.88
N LEU A 181 9.04 -14.12 10.79
CA LEU A 181 8.66 -14.93 11.93
C LEU A 181 7.96 -16.22 11.49
N LEU A 182 7.03 -16.16 10.52
CA LEU A 182 6.44 -17.37 9.92
C LEU A 182 7.52 -18.30 9.36
N LYS A 183 8.51 -17.74 8.66
CA LYS A 183 9.65 -18.51 8.13
C LYS A 183 10.46 -19.16 9.26
N LEU A 184 10.79 -18.43 10.33
CA LEU A 184 11.47 -18.99 11.49
C LEU A 184 10.68 -20.15 12.11
N LEU A 185 9.39 -19.94 12.41
CA LEU A 185 8.52 -20.96 13.00
C LEU A 185 8.46 -22.21 12.12
N SER A 186 8.42 -22.05 10.80
CA SER A 186 8.35 -23.14 9.82
C SER A 186 9.61 -24.02 9.73
N THR A 187 10.68 -23.61 10.41
CA THR A 187 11.95 -24.36 10.47
C THR A 187 12.14 -25.10 11.80
N LEU A 188 11.25 -24.90 12.77
CA LEU A 188 11.36 -25.53 14.08
C LEU A 188 10.88 -26.99 14.03
N GLU A 189 11.59 -27.86 14.74
CA GLU A 189 11.30 -29.31 14.77
C GLU A 189 9.90 -29.62 15.33
N VAL A 190 9.38 -28.78 16.23
CA VAL A 190 8.01 -28.89 16.77
C VAL A 190 6.92 -28.70 15.70
N PHE A 191 7.27 -28.14 14.53
CA PHE A 191 6.39 -27.97 13.40
C PHE A 191 6.93 -28.70 12.16
N PRO A 192 6.92 -30.05 12.17
CA PRO A 192 7.46 -30.82 11.06
C PRO A 192 6.67 -30.57 9.78
N ARG A 193 7.36 -30.70 8.64
CA ARG A 193 6.69 -30.67 7.34
C ARG A 193 5.96 -31.98 7.09
N ASN A 194 4.81 -31.92 6.44
CA ASN A 194 4.12 -33.11 5.98
C ASN A 194 4.88 -33.76 4.79
N THR A 195 4.39 -34.91 4.31
CA THR A 195 4.98 -35.66 3.18
C THR A 195 5.02 -34.86 1.87
N GLN A 196 4.20 -33.82 1.74
CA GLN A 196 4.13 -32.93 0.58
C GLN A 196 5.03 -31.69 0.76
N GLY A 197 5.79 -31.60 1.86
CA GLY A 197 6.69 -30.50 2.17
C GLY A 197 5.98 -29.26 2.74
N GLU A 198 4.72 -29.41 3.17
CA GLU A 198 3.86 -28.34 3.65
C GLU A 198 3.89 -28.18 5.18
N HIS A 199 3.37 -27.04 5.66
CA HIS A 199 3.45 -26.63 7.07
C HIS A 199 2.15 -26.90 7.85
N SER A 200 1.50 -28.05 7.66
CA SER A 200 0.18 -28.36 8.23
C SER A 200 0.12 -28.21 9.76
N GLU A 201 1.16 -28.64 10.48
CA GLU A 201 1.18 -28.56 11.95
C GLU A 201 1.33 -27.13 12.46
N LEU A 202 2.16 -26.32 11.79
CA LEU A 202 2.26 -24.88 12.06
C LEU A 202 0.94 -24.17 11.80
N VAL A 203 0.27 -24.50 10.68
CA VAL A 203 -1.03 -23.93 10.33
C VAL A 203 -2.07 -24.28 11.38
N ARG A 204 -2.15 -25.56 11.79
CA ARG A 204 -3.04 -26.03 12.84
C ARG A 204 -2.82 -25.26 14.15
N TYR A 205 -1.57 -25.07 14.55
CA TYR A 205 -1.21 -24.29 15.74
C TYR A 205 -1.63 -22.81 15.63
N LEU A 206 -1.40 -22.18 14.48
CA LEU A 206 -1.70 -20.76 14.28
C LEU A 206 -3.21 -20.45 14.17
N LEU A 207 -4.01 -21.42 13.71
CA LEU A 207 -5.42 -21.20 13.37
C LEU A 207 -6.43 -21.76 14.36
N THR A 208 -6.05 -22.72 15.19
CA THR A 208 -6.97 -23.40 16.12
C THR A 208 -6.52 -23.23 17.56
N ASP A 209 -7.24 -23.82 18.51
CA ASP A 209 -6.83 -23.88 19.91
C ASP A 209 -5.71 -24.89 20.19
N TYR A 210 -5.31 -25.69 19.20
CA TYR A 210 -4.21 -26.65 19.30
C TYR A 210 -2.88 -26.00 19.73
N ILE A 211 -2.15 -26.69 20.61
CA ILE A 211 -0.80 -26.34 21.07
C ILE A 211 -0.01 -27.64 21.29
N PRO A 212 1.14 -27.85 20.62
CA PRO A 212 2.03 -28.98 20.87
C PRO A 212 2.51 -29.01 22.34
N GLU A 213 2.57 -30.20 22.95
CA GLU A 213 2.89 -30.35 24.37
C GLU A 213 4.30 -29.84 24.73
N GLU A 214 5.26 -29.95 23.80
CA GLU A 214 6.64 -29.50 23.96
C GLU A 214 6.73 -27.99 24.23
N ILE A 215 5.86 -27.20 23.60
CA ILE A 215 5.86 -25.73 23.69
C ILE A 215 4.77 -25.17 24.59
N LYS A 216 3.81 -25.99 25.01
CA LYS A 216 2.62 -25.56 25.78
C LYS A 216 2.93 -24.75 27.03
N LYS A 217 3.92 -25.19 27.82
CA LYS A 217 4.38 -24.47 29.01
C LYS A 217 5.48 -23.45 28.66
N PRO A 218 6.54 -23.80 27.92
CA PRO A 218 7.63 -22.87 27.62
C PRO A 218 7.18 -21.59 26.88
N TRP A 219 6.19 -21.70 25.99
CA TRP A 219 5.68 -20.58 25.18
C TRP A 219 4.38 -19.98 25.73
N GLY A 220 4.02 -20.26 26.98
CA GLY A 220 2.72 -19.88 27.55
C GLY A 220 2.31 -18.42 27.33
N LYS A 221 3.27 -17.48 27.39
CA LYS A 221 3.04 -16.03 27.17
C LYS A 221 3.03 -15.60 25.70
N LEU A 222 3.41 -16.48 24.77
CA LEU A 222 3.58 -16.21 23.35
C LEU A 222 2.40 -16.69 22.51
N HIS A 223 1.69 -17.74 22.95
CA HIS A 223 0.66 -18.40 22.15
C HIS A 223 -0.41 -17.44 21.60
N SER A 224 -1.00 -16.59 22.44
CA SER A 224 -2.04 -15.65 22.00
C SER A 224 -1.53 -14.66 20.93
N ARG A 225 -0.29 -14.19 21.07
CA ARG A 225 0.34 -13.25 20.14
C ARG A 225 0.69 -13.95 18.82
N LEU A 226 1.16 -15.19 18.88
CA LEU A 226 1.48 -16.03 17.72
C LEU A 226 0.22 -16.41 16.93
N LYS A 227 -0.87 -16.79 17.60
CA LYS A 227 -2.15 -17.09 16.95
C LYS A 227 -2.77 -15.86 16.26
N GLY A 228 -2.44 -14.65 16.72
CA GLY A 228 -2.80 -13.40 16.04
C GLY A 228 -2.00 -13.09 14.76
N LEU A 229 -0.92 -13.84 14.45
CA LEU A 229 0.04 -13.51 13.40
C LEU A 229 -0.61 -13.42 12.01
N ARG A 230 -1.50 -14.36 11.67
CA ARG A 230 -2.21 -14.37 10.38
C ARG A 230 -3.00 -13.08 10.17
N GLN A 231 -3.85 -12.73 11.14
CA GLN A 231 -4.73 -11.58 11.04
C GLN A 231 -3.95 -10.26 11.03
N ASN A 232 -2.87 -10.17 11.82
CA ASN A 232 -2.02 -8.98 11.86
C ASN A 232 -1.36 -8.72 10.49
N ILE A 233 -0.74 -9.74 9.89
CA ILE A 233 -0.11 -9.61 8.56
C ILE A 233 -1.15 -9.29 7.49
N TYR A 234 -2.30 -9.98 7.52
CA TYR A 234 -3.41 -9.71 6.60
C TYR A 234 -3.87 -8.25 6.66
N ASN A 235 -4.14 -7.72 7.85
CA ASN A 235 -4.60 -6.35 8.03
C ASN A 235 -3.58 -5.33 7.51
N ALA A 236 -2.28 -5.59 7.72
CA ALA A 236 -1.23 -4.70 7.23
C ALA A 236 -1.08 -4.77 5.70
N LEU A 237 -1.14 -5.96 5.10
CA LEU A 237 -1.13 -6.13 3.63
C LEU A 237 -2.34 -5.44 2.97
N ASP A 238 -3.53 -5.62 3.53
CA ASP A 238 -4.77 -5.00 3.02
C ASP A 238 -4.69 -3.48 3.08
N TRP A 239 -4.22 -2.93 4.20
CA TRP A 239 -4.03 -1.49 4.36
C TRP A 239 -3.05 -0.92 3.32
N ILE A 240 -1.91 -1.59 3.09
CA ILE A 240 -0.93 -1.18 2.08
C ILE A 240 -1.54 -1.23 0.67
N SER A 241 -2.27 -2.30 0.35
CA SER A 241 -2.96 -2.42 -0.94
C SER A 241 -3.94 -1.26 -1.16
N GLU A 242 -4.74 -0.94 -0.14
CA GLU A 242 -5.68 0.17 -0.23
C GLU A 242 -4.94 1.51 -0.43
N ASP A 243 -3.91 1.81 0.36
CA ASP A 243 -3.15 3.07 0.23
C ASP A 243 -2.54 3.26 -1.17
N LEU A 244 -1.97 2.19 -1.74
CA LEU A 244 -1.39 2.19 -3.10
C LEU A 244 -2.42 2.34 -4.23
N SER A 245 -3.70 2.18 -3.92
CA SER A 245 -4.81 2.42 -4.85
C SER A 245 -5.23 3.90 -4.92
N TYR A 246 -5.00 4.69 -3.86
CA TYR A 246 -5.37 6.11 -3.87
C TYR A 246 -4.36 6.98 -4.62
N PHE A 247 -3.07 6.74 -4.38
CA PHE A 247 -2.02 7.70 -4.71
C PHE A 247 -1.05 7.18 -5.77
N GLN A 248 -0.55 8.12 -6.58
CA GLN A 248 0.56 7.90 -7.48
C GLN A 248 1.79 7.61 -6.64
N THR A 249 2.34 6.42 -6.82
CA THR A 249 3.69 6.10 -6.37
C THR A 249 4.64 6.82 -7.31
N ASP A 250 5.58 7.63 -6.80
CA ASP A 250 6.65 8.19 -7.62
C ASP A 250 7.42 7.01 -8.24
N LYS A 251 7.10 6.68 -9.50
CA LYS A 251 7.87 5.72 -10.31
C LYS A 251 9.20 6.38 -10.64
N ASN A 252 10.06 6.52 -9.65
CA ASN A 252 11.46 6.79 -9.86
C ASN A 252 12.16 5.44 -9.72
N GLN A 253 12.76 4.97 -10.82
CA GLN A 253 13.63 3.80 -10.93
C GLN A 253 12.95 2.43 -11.18
N GLU A 254 12.31 2.29 -12.35
CA GLU A 254 12.59 1.10 -13.17
C GLU A 254 13.92 1.35 -13.90
N LYS A 255 15.04 1.40 -13.17
CA LYS A 255 16.32 1.10 -13.79
C LYS A 255 16.29 -0.41 -14.01
N GLN A 256 16.17 -0.84 -15.26
CA GLN A 256 16.68 -2.14 -15.69
C GLN A 256 18.22 -2.10 -15.69
N ASP A 257 18.82 -1.63 -14.60
CA ASP A 257 20.23 -1.87 -14.34
C ASP A 257 20.23 -3.11 -13.45
N GLU A 258 20.44 -4.28 -14.05
CA GLU A 258 20.56 -5.56 -13.35
C GLU A 258 21.71 -5.58 -12.31
N ASP A 259 22.50 -4.50 -12.24
CA ASP A 259 23.73 -4.40 -11.45
C ASP A 259 23.65 -3.51 -10.19
N ALA A 260 22.52 -2.85 -9.89
CA ALA A 260 22.38 -2.10 -8.64
C ALA A 260 21.87 -3.02 -7.51
N LYS A 261 22.80 -3.61 -6.76
CA LYS A 261 22.55 -4.32 -5.47
C LYS A 261 22.02 -3.38 -4.38
N GLU A 262 20.85 -2.78 -4.57
CA GLU A 262 20.15 -2.02 -3.53
C GLU A 262 18.78 -2.62 -3.24
N GLU A 263 18.77 -3.75 -2.52
CA GLU A 263 17.60 -4.24 -1.78
C GLU A 263 17.02 -3.19 -0.79
N LYS A 264 17.74 -2.08 -0.56
CA LYS A 264 17.58 -1.27 0.66
C LYS A 264 16.29 -0.46 0.76
N GLU A 265 15.54 -0.21 -0.33
CA GLU A 265 14.25 0.52 -0.22
C GLU A 265 13.19 0.07 -1.28
N GLU A 266 13.03 -1.25 -1.53
CA GLU A 266 11.98 -1.76 -2.46
C GLU A 266 10.57 -1.26 -2.08
N GLN A 267 10.30 -1.10 -0.78
CA GLN A 267 9.04 -0.54 -0.25
C GLN A 267 8.77 0.90 -0.69
N VAL A 268 9.82 1.66 -1.02
CA VAL A 268 9.72 3.07 -1.39
C VAL A 268 9.63 3.22 -2.91
N TYR A 269 10.53 2.57 -3.64
CA TYR A 269 10.61 2.73 -5.10
C TYR A 269 9.69 1.77 -5.87
N ASN A 270 9.43 0.58 -5.33
CA ASN A 270 8.64 -0.46 -5.98
C ASN A 270 7.59 -1.11 -5.04
N PRO A 271 6.77 -0.31 -4.32
CA PRO A 271 5.85 -0.82 -3.29
C PRO A 271 4.84 -1.85 -3.80
N ARG A 272 4.38 -1.73 -5.06
CA ARG A 272 3.44 -2.71 -5.66
C ARG A 272 4.09 -4.07 -5.90
N LYS A 273 5.36 -4.07 -6.34
CA LYS A 273 6.14 -5.30 -6.54
C LYS A 273 6.47 -5.95 -5.20
N TRP A 274 6.89 -5.14 -4.23
CA TRP A 274 7.10 -5.58 -2.85
C TRP A 274 5.83 -6.20 -2.26
N LEU A 275 4.68 -5.53 -2.40
CA LEU A 275 3.39 -6.02 -1.87
C LEU A 275 3.05 -7.39 -2.45
N LYS A 276 3.11 -7.53 -3.78
CA LYS A 276 2.87 -8.80 -4.47
C LYS A 276 3.77 -9.91 -3.93
N ARG A 277 5.08 -9.66 -3.81
CA ARG A 277 6.04 -10.62 -3.29
C ARG A 277 5.73 -11.04 -1.85
N GLN A 278 5.44 -10.09 -0.97
CA GLN A 278 5.11 -10.40 0.42
C GLN A 278 3.77 -11.12 0.56
N SER A 279 2.74 -10.73 -0.21
CA SER A 279 1.46 -11.45 -0.25
C SER A 279 1.64 -12.91 -0.67
N GLU A 280 2.49 -13.18 -1.67
CA GLU A 280 2.82 -14.54 -2.09
C GLU A 280 3.55 -15.33 -0.98
N VAL A 281 4.51 -14.71 -0.28
CA VAL A 281 5.22 -15.34 0.84
C VAL A 281 4.27 -15.68 1.98
N TYR A 282 3.45 -14.71 2.40
CA TYR A 282 2.43 -14.88 3.43
C TYR A 282 1.48 -16.03 3.09
N ALA A 283 0.91 -16.02 1.87
CA ALA A 283 -0.09 -16.99 1.45
C ALA A 283 0.42 -18.43 1.42
N LYS A 284 1.70 -18.64 1.04
CA LYS A 284 2.32 -19.98 0.98
C LYS A 284 2.27 -20.74 2.30
N PHE A 285 2.25 -20.05 3.44
CA PHE A 285 2.16 -20.72 4.73
C PHE A 285 0.78 -21.27 5.02
N PHE A 286 -0.27 -20.81 4.34
CA PHE A 286 -1.66 -21.13 4.64
C PHE A 286 -2.41 -21.75 3.46
N THR A 287 -1.69 -22.28 2.45
CA THR A 287 -2.31 -22.96 1.30
C THR A 287 -2.60 -24.44 1.51
N SER A 288 -2.18 -25.00 2.63
CA SER A 288 -2.21 -26.43 2.89
C SER A 288 -3.42 -26.79 3.74
N GLU A 289 -4.09 -27.86 3.37
CA GLU A 289 -5.17 -28.46 4.17
C GLU A 289 -4.55 -29.18 5.38
N TYR A 290 -5.15 -29.06 6.56
CA TYR A 290 -4.79 -29.89 7.71
C TYR A 290 -6.03 -30.64 8.20
N PRO A 291 -5.97 -31.96 8.40
CA PRO A 291 -7.16 -32.73 8.70
C PRO A 291 -7.77 -32.31 10.05
N MET A 292 -8.88 -31.58 10.02
CA MET A 292 -9.78 -31.42 11.15
C MET A 292 -10.85 -32.52 11.12
N GLY A 293 -11.22 -33.02 12.31
CA GLY A 293 -12.38 -33.90 12.46
C GLY A 293 -13.66 -33.25 11.93
N GLU A 294 -14.61 -34.10 11.51
CA GLU A 294 -15.76 -33.86 10.60
C GLU A 294 -16.68 -32.64 10.86
N ASN A 295 -16.46 -31.84 11.91
CA ASN A 295 -17.41 -30.81 12.35
C ASN A 295 -17.09 -29.36 11.90
N ASN A 296 -15.99 -29.07 11.19
CA ASN A 296 -15.59 -27.69 10.82
C ASN A 296 -15.01 -27.54 9.39
N ALA A 297 -15.41 -28.36 8.42
CA ALA A 297 -14.79 -28.38 7.07
C ALA A 297 -15.02 -27.11 6.20
N GLU A 298 -16.09 -26.36 6.46
CA GLU A 298 -16.52 -25.24 5.59
C GLU A 298 -15.59 -24.01 5.66
N PRO A 299 -15.20 -23.49 6.86
CA PRO A 299 -14.28 -22.34 6.97
C PRO A 299 -12.86 -22.64 6.48
N GLU A 300 -12.41 -23.89 6.60
CA GLU A 300 -11.07 -24.32 6.17
C GLU A 300 -10.95 -24.30 4.64
N THR A 301 -11.95 -24.84 3.94
CA THR A 301 -12.03 -24.80 2.47
C THR A 301 -12.00 -23.35 1.96
N GLN A 302 -12.71 -22.44 2.64
CA GLN A 302 -12.75 -21.03 2.28
C GLN A 302 -11.39 -20.33 2.49
N LEU A 303 -10.71 -20.61 3.62
CA LEU A 303 -9.39 -20.05 3.90
C LEU A 303 -8.35 -20.57 2.91
N VAL A 304 -8.28 -21.87 2.67
CA VAL A 304 -7.34 -22.49 1.72
C VAL A 304 -7.57 -21.94 0.31
N ARG A 305 -8.83 -21.82 -0.11
CA ARG A 305 -9.21 -21.15 -1.37
C ARG A 305 -8.68 -19.71 -1.42
N ARG A 306 -8.93 -18.91 -0.38
CA ARG A 306 -8.47 -17.52 -0.31
C ARG A 306 -6.95 -17.43 -0.36
N MET A 307 -6.24 -18.29 0.36
CA MET A 307 -4.77 -18.31 0.37
C MET A 307 -4.20 -18.75 -0.98
N ASN A 308 -4.86 -19.68 -1.68
CA ASN A 308 -4.51 -19.98 -3.06
C ASN A 308 -4.70 -18.75 -3.97
N ILE A 309 -5.83 -18.05 -3.88
CA ILE A 309 -6.05 -16.79 -4.62
C ILE A 309 -4.94 -15.76 -4.32
N TYR A 310 -4.58 -15.56 -3.06
CA TYR A 310 -3.49 -14.67 -2.64
C TYR A 310 -2.14 -15.11 -3.23
N LYS A 311 -1.81 -16.41 -3.18
CA LYS A 311 -0.57 -17.00 -3.73
C LYS A 311 -0.44 -16.78 -5.24
N TYR A 312 -1.55 -16.69 -5.98
CA TYR A 312 -1.50 -16.37 -7.41
C TYR A 312 -1.54 -14.87 -7.71
N GLY A 313 -1.74 -14.00 -6.71
CA GLY A 313 -1.79 -12.54 -6.85
C GLY A 313 -3.19 -11.93 -6.92
N GLY A 314 -4.24 -12.73 -6.67
CA GLY A 314 -5.64 -12.30 -6.68
C GLY A 314 -6.17 -11.78 -5.34
N GLY A 315 -5.31 -11.62 -4.33
CA GLY A 315 -5.73 -11.34 -2.95
C GLY A 315 -6.14 -9.90 -2.65
N SER A 316 -5.80 -8.95 -3.53
CA SER A 316 -6.04 -7.53 -3.27
C SER A 316 -6.16 -6.73 -4.58
N VAL A 317 -6.76 -5.54 -4.50
CA VAL A 317 -6.90 -4.63 -5.65
C VAL A 317 -5.55 -4.36 -6.31
N THR A 318 -4.54 -4.01 -5.53
CA THR A 318 -3.23 -3.61 -6.06
C THR A 318 -2.50 -4.78 -6.72
N THR A 319 -2.60 -5.99 -6.16
CA THR A 319 -1.96 -7.18 -6.75
C THR A 319 -2.70 -7.65 -8.01
N ILE A 320 -4.04 -7.55 -8.06
CA ILE A 320 -4.83 -7.86 -9.26
C ILE A 320 -4.47 -6.89 -10.39
N LEU A 321 -4.47 -5.58 -10.14
CA LEU A 321 -4.13 -4.60 -11.18
C LEU A 321 -2.67 -4.72 -11.65
N SER A 322 -1.78 -5.30 -10.85
CA SER A 322 -0.38 -5.55 -11.24
C SER A 322 -0.24 -6.44 -12.48
N PHE A 323 -1.24 -7.29 -12.78
CA PHE A 323 -1.25 -8.11 -14.00
C PHE A 323 -1.28 -7.26 -15.28
N LEU A 324 -1.78 -6.03 -15.21
CA LEU A 324 -1.83 -5.10 -16.35
C LEU A 324 -0.49 -4.42 -16.64
N THR A 325 0.45 -4.53 -15.69
CA THR A 325 1.82 -4.00 -15.80
C THR A 325 2.85 -5.06 -16.18
N ASP A 326 2.51 -6.35 -16.12
CA ASP A 326 3.44 -7.42 -16.46
C ASP A 326 3.77 -7.37 -17.97
N SER A 327 5.05 -7.57 -18.31
CA SER A 327 5.50 -7.68 -19.69
C SER A 327 5.07 -9.01 -20.33
N LYS A 328 4.83 -10.04 -19.51
CA LYS A 328 4.38 -11.37 -19.95
C LYS A 328 2.85 -11.46 -19.88
N GLU A 329 2.16 -10.79 -20.80
CA GLU A 329 0.69 -10.73 -20.82
C GLU A 329 0.02 -12.12 -20.83
N LYS A 330 0.49 -13.05 -21.66
CA LYS A 330 -0.08 -14.42 -21.74
C LYS A 330 -0.06 -15.13 -20.38
N ARG A 331 1.05 -15.04 -19.64
CA ARG A 331 1.18 -15.60 -18.29
C ARG A 331 0.22 -14.94 -17.30
N SER A 332 -0.03 -13.64 -17.46
CA SER A 332 -0.96 -12.89 -16.62
C SER A 332 -2.40 -13.31 -16.87
N VAL A 333 -2.77 -13.55 -18.13
CA VAL A 333 -4.08 -14.10 -18.52
C VAL A 333 -4.29 -15.48 -17.89
N GLU A 334 -3.35 -16.41 -18.09
CA GLU A 334 -3.44 -17.77 -17.54
C GLU A 334 -3.58 -17.76 -15.99
N LYS A 335 -2.84 -16.88 -15.32
CA LYS A 335 -2.95 -16.71 -13.86
C LYS A 335 -4.30 -16.15 -13.43
N LEU A 336 -4.84 -15.15 -14.13
CA LEU A 336 -6.16 -14.58 -13.83
C LEU A 336 -7.28 -15.58 -14.06
N GLU A 337 -7.23 -16.33 -15.15
CA GLU A 337 -8.19 -17.41 -15.42
C GLU A 337 -8.12 -18.48 -14.32
N LYS A 338 -6.92 -18.84 -13.87
CA LYS A 338 -6.73 -19.74 -12.72
C LYS A 338 -7.30 -19.16 -11.44
N ILE A 339 -7.10 -17.87 -11.18
CA ILE A 339 -7.68 -17.17 -10.02
C ILE A 339 -9.20 -17.23 -10.04
N ILE A 340 -9.82 -16.93 -11.20
CA ILE A 340 -11.28 -16.98 -11.37
C ILE A 340 -11.82 -18.39 -11.10
N ASN A 341 -11.11 -19.44 -11.55
CA ASN A 341 -11.51 -20.83 -11.30
C ASN A 341 -11.39 -21.28 -9.83
N PHE A 342 -10.72 -20.51 -8.95
CA PHE A 342 -10.77 -20.82 -7.51
C PHE A 342 -12.08 -20.39 -6.88
N TYR A 343 -12.82 -19.45 -7.47
CA TYR A 343 -14.13 -19.04 -6.97
C TYR A 343 -15.21 -20.05 -7.39
N PRO A 344 -16.36 -20.09 -6.68
CA PRO A 344 -17.48 -20.96 -7.04
C PRO A 344 -18.00 -20.67 -8.44
N ASP A 345 -18.49 -21.72 -9.11
CA ASP A 345 -19.08 -21.61 -10.45
C ASP A 345 -20.34 -20.71 -10.47
N ASP A 346 -21.09 -20.69 -9.35
CA ASP A 346 -22.23 -19.82 -9.14
C ASP A 346 -22.03 -18.93 -7.88
N PRO A 347 -21.41 -17.74 -8.03
CA PRO A 347 -21.16 -16.81 -6.93
C PRO A 347 -22.44 -16.23 -6.30
N GLN A 348 -23.60 -16.37 -6.96
CA GLN A 348 -24.88 -15.91 -6.40
C GLN A 348 -25.46 -16.95 -5.43
N LYS A 349 -25.25 -18.25 -5.69
CA LYS A 349 -25.66 -19.33 -4.79
C LYS A 349 -24.71 -19.49 -3.61
N GLU A 350 -23.40 -19.48 -3.86
CA GLU A 350 -22.39 -19.49 -2.81
C GLU A 350 -22.01 -18.05 -2.45
N ARG A 351 -22.68 -17.50 -1.44
CA ARG A 351 -22.50 -16.11 -1.03
C ARG A 351 -21.05 -15.84 -0.62
N LEU A 352 -20.29 -15.20 -1.51
CA LEU A 352 -18.93 -14.75 -1.24
C LEU A 352 -18.89 -13.72 -0.10
N GLU A 353 -17.79 -13.74 0.66
CA GLU A 353 -17.42 -12.64 1.54
C GLU A 353 -17.21 -11.36 0.72
N ASP A 354 -17.43 -10.19 1.32
CA ASP A 354 -17.46 -8.92 0.59
C ASP A 354 -16.12 -8.62 -0.10
N ILE A 355 -14.99 -8.91 0.55
CA ILE A 355 -13.64 -8.72 -0.03
C ILE A 355 -13.40 -9.68 -1.20
N ASP A 356 -13.84 -10.93 -1.07
CA ASP A 356 -13.70 -11.93 -2.13
C ASP A 356 -14.53 -11.55 -3.36
N LEU A 357 -15.74 -11.03 -3.16
CA LEU A 357 -16.59 -10.53 -4.24
C LEU A 357 -15.97 -9.33 -4.96
N ILE A 358 -15.39 -8.38 -4.21
CA ILE A 358 -14.67 -7.23 -4.79
C ILE A 358 -13.51 -7.71 -5.66
N ASN A 359 -12.67 -8.60 -5.12
CA ASN A 359 -11.52 -9.14 -5.83
C ASN A 359 -11.94 -9.95 -7.07
N TYR A 360 -13.02 -10.73 -6.96
CA TYR A 360 -13.58 -11.50 -8.06
C TYR A 360 -14.04 -10.60 -9.23
N ILE A 361 -14.85 -9.59 -8.95
CA ILE A 361 -15.32 -8.63 -9.97
C ILE A 361 -14.13 -7.90 -10.60
N LEU A 362 -13.14 -7.49 -9.81
CA LEU A 362 -11.95 -6.83 -10.32
C LEU A 362 -11.09 -7.77 -11.19
N CYS A 363 -11.02 -9.07 -10.89
CA CYS A 363 -10.35 -10.06 -11.74
C CYS A 363 -11.00 -10.12 -13.12
N HIS A 364 -12.34 -10.07 -13.21
CA HIS A 364 -13.06 -10.00 -14.50
C HIS A 364 -12.75 -8.72 -15.28
N ILE A 365 -12.77 -7.55 -14.62
CA ILE A 365 -12.41 -6.28 -15.27
C ILE A 365 -10.96 -6.31 -15.78
N THR A 366 -10.04 -6.83 -14.97
CA THR A 366 -8.61 -6.92 -15.28
C THR A 366 -8.37 -7.91 -16.43
N LEU A 367 -9.02 -9.07 -16.40
CA LEU A 367 -8.97 -10.05 -17.46
C LEU A 367 -9.54 -9.49 -18.76
N ALA A 368 -10.66 -8.75 -18.72
CA ALA A 368 -11.23 -8.13 -19.92
C ALA A 368 -10.30 -7.08 -20.55
N CYS A 369 -9.49 -6.39 -19.75
CA CYS A 369 -8.47 -5.46 -20.26
C CYS A 369 -7.31 -6.19 -20.97
N LEU A 370 -7.02 -7.45 -20.62
CA LEU A 370 -5.94 -8.25 -21.20
C LEU A 370 -6.41 -9.16 -22.34
N SER A 371 -7.53 -9.84 -22.14
CA SER A 371 -8.12 -10.86 -23.01
C SER A 371 -9.65 -10.69 -23.05
N PRO A 372 -10.17 -9.70 -23.82
CA PRO A 372 -11.61 -9.41 -23.89
C PRO A 372 -12.47 -10.49 -24.56
N GLY A 373 -11.86 -11.59 -24.99
CA GLY A 373 -12.51 -12.78 -25.56
C GLY A 373 -12.31 -14.05 -24.73
N SER A 374 -11.76 -13.96 -23.52
CA SER A 374 -11.63 -15.13 -22.64
C SER A 374 -13.00 -15.73 -22.31
N SER A 375 -13.11 -17.05 -22.40
CA SER A 375 -14.32 -17.81 -22.04
C SER A 375 -14.61 -17.78 -20.55
N LYS A 376 -13.67 -17.30 -19.72
CA LYS A 376 -13.82 -17.17 -18.27
C LYS A 376 -14.50 -15.87 -17.85
N LEU A 377 -14.74 -14.93 -18.76
CA LEU A 377 -15.40 -13.66 -18.45
C LEU A 377 -16.90 -13.85 -18.21
N LEU A 378 -17.39 -13.28 -17.12
CA LEU A 378 -18.83 -13.15 -16.90
C LEU A 378 -19.43 -12.03 -17.76
N PRO A 379 -20.73 -12.14 -18.13
CA PRO A 379 -21.45 -11.04 -18.76
C PRO A 379 -21.42 -9.78 -17.89
N PHE A 380 -21.34 -8.62 -18.54
CA PHE A 380 -21.29 -7.32 -17.84
C PHE A 380 -22.50 -7.09 -16.92
N GLN A 381 -23.68 -7.55 -17.33
CA GLN A 381 -24.90 -7.44 -16.54
C GLN A 381 -24.85 -8.28 -15.25
N THR A 382 -24.26 -9.49 -15.31
CA THR A 382 -24.03 -10.33 -14.13
C THR A 382 -23.10 -9.65 -13.13
N LEU A 383 -22.05 -8.97 -13.61
CA LEU A 383 -21.15 -8.21 -12.74
C LEU A 383 -21.85 -7.02 -12.06
N ARG A 384 -22.75 -6.31 -12.77
CA ARG A 384 -23.61 -5.28 -12.18
C ARG A 384 -24.47 -5.87 -11.05
N GLU A 385 -25.16 -6.97 -11.31
CA GLU A 385 -26.02 -7.65 -10.33
C GLU A 385 -25.27 -8.07 -9.07
N LEU A 386 -24.08 -8.67 -9.24
CA LEU A 386 -23.19 -9.03 -8.14
C LEU A 386 -22.78 -7.80 -7.32
N SER A 387 -22.38 -6.72 -7.98
CA SER A 387 -21.93 -5.49 -7.31
C SER A 387 -23.05 -4.71 -6.62
N ASN A 388 -24.32 -4.90 -7.01
CA ASN A 388 -25.47 -4.20 -6.45
C ASN A 388 -25.61 -4.41 -4.92
N ARG A 389 -25.07 -5.51 -4.39
CA ARG A 389 -24.99 -5.76 -2.94
C ARG A 389 -24.31 -4.61 -2.19
N PHE A 390 -23.28 -4.00 -2.77
CA PHE A 390 -22.52 -2.90 -2.16
C PHE A 390 -23.35 -1.62 -1.98
N PHE A 391 -24.41 -1.45 -2.77
CA PHE A 391 -25.35 -0.35 -2.64
C PHE A 391 -26.54 -0.70 -1.73
N LYS A 392 -27.10 -1.91 -1.88
CA LYS A 392 -28.31 -2.32 -1.13
C LYS A 392 -28.07 -2.46 0.37
N GLN A 393 -26.89 -2.91 0.78
CA GLN A 393 -26.57 -3.12 2.20
C GLN A 393 -26.12 -1.83 2.89
N ARG A 394 -27.02 -0.84 2.98
CA ARG A 394 -26.72 0.53 3.48
C ARG A 394 -26.17 0.60 4.92
N ARG A 395 -26.38 -0.44 5.74
CA ARG A 395 -25.85 -0.54 7.11
C ARG A 395 -24.43 -1.13 7.18
N THR A 396 -23.94 -1.72 6.10
CA THR A 396 -22.61 -2.29 6.00
C THR A 396 -21.64 -1.24 5.48
N ALA A 397 -20.53 -1.04 6.18
CA ALA A 397 -19.45 -0.20 5.69
C ALA A 397 -18.58 -1.02 4.73
N PHE A 398 -18.66 -0.73 3.43
CA PHE A 398 -17.80 -1.33 2.41
C PHE A 398 -16.50 -0.53 2.24
N PRO A 399 -15.40 -1.18 1.84
CA PRO A 399 -14.16 -0.48 1.51
C PRO A 399 -14.34 0.36 0.23
N ALA A 400 -13.47 1.35 0.03
CA ALA A 400 -13.55 2.26 -1.12
C ALA A 400 -13.48 1.55 -2.47
N SER A 401 -12.81 0.39 -2.53
CA SER A 401 -12.77 -0.47 -3.73
C SER A 401 -14.14 -0.95 -4.20
N ALA A 402 -15.08 -1.23 -3.27
CA ALA A 402 -16.44 -1.62 -3.64
C ALA A 402 -17.18 -0.50 -4.36
N HIS A 403 -17.10 0.72 -3.81
CA HIS A 403 -17.70 1.91 -4.42
C HIS A 403 -16.99 2.29 -5.73
N PHE A 404 -15.68 2.07 -5.81
CA PHE A 404 -14.93 2.27 -7.05
C PHE A 404 -15.43 1.35 -8.17
N LEU A 405 -15.67 0.06 -7.88
CA LEU A 405 -16.27 -0.87 -8.84
C LEU A 405 -17.66 -0.41 -9.29
N LEU A 406 -18.49 0.12 -8.38
CA LEU A 406 -19.80 0.67 -8.75
C LEU A 406 -19.65 1.82 -9.75
N THR A 407 -18.67 2.71 -9.59
CA THR A 407 -18.46 3.79 -10.57
C THR A 407 -18.08 3.29 -11.96
N LEU A 408 -17.31 2.20 -12.05
CA LEU A 408 -16.93 1.59 -13.32
C LEU A 408 -18.11 0.87 -13.98
N LEU A 409 -18.84 0.07 -13.21
CA LEU A 409 -19.93 -0.78 -13.71
C LEU A 409 -21.20 0.03 -14.01
N TYR A 410 -21.51 1.05 -13.22
CA TYR A 410 -22.72 1.86 -13.36
C TYR A 410 -22.49 3.19 -14.08
N TRP A 411 -21.29 3.49 -14.59
CA TRP A 411 -21.16 4.55 -15.59
C TRP A 411 -22.06 4.23 -16.81
N PRO A 412 -22.77 5.22 -17.39
CA PRO A 412 -23.63 5.00 -18.55
C PRO A 412 -22.94 4.26 -19.71
N ASP A 413 -23.70 3.40 -20.40
CA ASP A 413 -23.28 2.69 -21.60
C ASP A 413 -24.28 2.95 -22.73
N ASP A 414 -23.86 3.62 -23.80
CA ASP A 414 -24.78 3.98 -24.89
C ASP A 414 -25.49 2.78 -25.55
N ALA A 415 -24.90 1.58 -25.45
CA ALA A 415 -25.51 0.38 -26.00
C ALA A 415 -26.52 -0.28 -25.05
N LEU A 416 -26.26 -0.21 -23.73
CA LEU A 416 -27.04 -0.95 -22.71
C LEU A 416 -27.99 -0.05 -21.90
N ASP A 417 -27.74 1.26 -21.87
CA ASP A 417 -28.40 2.24 -21.00
C ASP A 417 -29.00 3.37 -21.85
N LYS A 418 -29.79 3.02 -22.87
CA LYS A 418 -30.45 3.99 -23.77
C LYS A 418 -31.58 4.77 -23.12
N GLU A 419 -32.30 4.10 -22.20
CA GLU A 419 -33.43 4.68 -21.49
C GLU A 419 -32.98 5.24 -20.13
N PRO A 420 -33.55 6.37 -19.68
CA PRO A 420 -33.28 6.91 -18.35
C PRO A 420 -33.54 5.86 -17.25
N ASN A 421 -32.61 5.75 -16.30
CA ASN A 421 -32.71 4.76 -15.22
C ASN A 421 -32.32 5.39 -13.86
N PRO A 422 -33.30 5.83 -13.06
CA PRO A 422 -33.05 6.45 -11.76
C PRO A 422 -32.29 5.55 -10.78
N ASP A 423 -32.58 4.24 -10.76
CA ASP A 423 -31.91 3.30 -9.85
C ASP A 423 -30.40 3.20 -10.12
N LYS A 424 -30.00 3.17 -11.40
CA LYS A 424 -28.58 3.17 -11.80
C LYS A 424 -27.90 4.50 -11.46
N ASP A 425 -28.62 5.60 -11.61
CA ASP A 425 -28.13 6.94 -11.26
C ASP A 425 -27.87 7.05 -9.75
N ASP A 426 -28.81 6.58 -8.91
CA ASP A 426 -28.69 6.54 -7.45
C ASP A 426 -27.48 5.71 -6.99
N ILE A 427 -27.25 4.55 -7.61
CA ILE A 427 -26.09 3.70 -7.32
C ILE A 427 -24.79 4.46 -7.61
N LEU A 428 -24.71 5.10 -8.78
CA LEU A 428 -23.53 5.83 -9.22
C LEU A 428 -23.25 7.05 -8.33
N ILE A 429 -24.27 7.87 -8.05
CA ILE A 429 -24.15 9.08 -7.23
C ILE A 429 -23.75 8.71 -5.79
N SER A 430 -24.40 7.70 -5.20
CA SER A 430 -24.07 7.21 -3.85
C SER A 430 -22.63 6.71 -3.75
N ALA A 431 -22.16 5.97 -4.76
CA ALA A 431 -20.77 5.52 -4.83
C ALA A 431 -19.79 6.71 -4.91
N LEU A 432 -20.07 7.70 -5.76
CA LEU A 432 -19.22 8.90 -5.91
C LEU A 432 -19.14 9.72 -4.62
N GLN A 433 -20.27 9.96 -3.96
CA GLN A 433 -20.31 10.68 -2.69
C GLN A 433 -19.54 9.94 -1.59
N THR A 434 -19.73 8.62 -1.51
CA THR A 434 -19.04 7.80 -0.50
C THR A 434 -17.54 7.76 -0.74
N MET A 435 -17.10 7.56 -1.98
CA MET A 435 -15.68 7.61 -2.33
C MET A 435 -15.05 8.96 -2.02
N LYS A 436 -15.76 10.06 -2.34
CA LYS A 436 -15.25 11.41 -2.05
C LYS A 436 -15.02 11.60 -0.55
N ARG A 437 -15.98 11.20 0.29
CA ARG A 437 -15.84 11.24 1.75
C ARG A 437 -14.65 10.40 2.25
N MET A 438 -14.51 9.17 1.75
CA MET A 438 -13.40 8.27 2.14
C MET A 438 -12.04 8.84 1.71
N HIS A 439 -11.95 9.40 0.51
CA HIS A 439 -10.77 10.07 0.01
C HIS A 439 -10.37 11.26 0.89
N ASP A 440 -11.32 12.12 1.27
CA ASP A 440 -11.02 13.32 2.06
C ASP A 440 -10.49 12.94 3.46
N ILE A 441 -11.01 11.86 4.06
CA ILE A 441 -10.46 11.26 5.29
C ILE A 441 -9.04 10.72 5.06
N LYS A 442 -8.79 10.04 3.93
CA LYS A 442 -7.49 9.42 3.60
C LYS A 442 -6.41 10.45 3.27
N VAL A 443 -6.76 11.56 2.63
CA VAL A 443 -5.79 12.62 2.28
C VAL A 443 -5.29 13.37 3.51
N LYS A 444 -6.17 13.64 4.47
CA LYS A 444 -5.90 14.48 5.67
C LYS A 444 -5.50 15.91 5.28
N ASN A 445 -4.78 16.64 6.13
CA ASN A 445 -4.29 18.00 5.83
C ASN A 445 -3.01 18.03 4.97
N ILE A 446 -2.72 16.93 4.26
CA ILE A 446 -1.48 16.79 3.51
C ILE A 446 -1.60 17.55 2.18
N ALA A 447 -0.63 18.42 1.93
CA ALA A 447 -0.57 19.21 0.69
C ALA A 447 -0.71 18.32 -0.57
N PRO A 448 -1.55 18.70 -1.56
CA PRO A 448 -1.84 17.87 -2.74
C PRO A 448 -0.60 17.40 -3.51
N ARG A 449 0.47 18.21 -3.55
CA ARG A 449 1.75 17.86 -4.19
C ARG A 449 2.41 16.59 -3.62
N LYS A 450 2.12 16.24 -2.36
CA LYS A 450 2.64 15.04 -1.69
C LYS A 450 1.74 13.81 -1.90
N LYS A 451 0.53 13.98 -2.44
CA LYS A 451 -0.49 12.95 -2.63
C LYS A 451 -1.22 13.15 -3.95
N LYS A 452 -0.49 12.92 -5.04
CA LYS A 452 -1.09 13.00 -6.36
C LYS A 452 -2.04 11.81 -6.56
N ILE A 453 -3.32 12.07 -6.83
CA ILE A 453 -4.33 11.03 -7.05
C ILE A 453 -3.95 10.17 -8.26
N TYR A 454 -4.17 8.86 -8.16
CA TYR A 454 -3.95 7.94 -9.28
C TYR A 454 -5.26 7.64 -10.01
N THR A 455 -5.33 8.06 -11.27
CA THR A 455 -6.38 7.65 -12.21
C THR A 455 -6.06 6.26 -12.75
N HIS A 456 -6.84 5.25 -12.34
CA HIS A 456 -6.60 3.86 -12.75
C HIS A 456 -7.15 3.55 -14.13
N PHE A 457 -8.38 3.98 -14.39
CA PHE A 457 -9.11 3.65 -15.62
C PHE A 457 -9.55 4.91 -16.35
N PHE A 458 -9.79 4.77 -17.65
CA PHE A 458 -10.34 5.76 -18.54
C PHE A 458 -11.51 5.16 -19.32
N LEU A 459 -12.41 6.02 -19.78
CA LEU A 459 -13.51 5.62 -20.64
C LEU A 459 -13.03 5.38 -22.08
N GLY A 460 -13.13 4.12 -22.51
CA GLY A 460 -12.87 3.67 -23.89
C GLY A 460 -14.11 3.77 -24.79
N LYS A 461 -13.90 3.58 -26.10
CA LYS A 461 -15.01 3.59 -27.09
C LYS A 461 -15.88 2.33 -27.09
N GLY A 462 -15.41 1.23 -26.50
CA GLY A 462 -16.13 -0.04 -26.44
C GLY A 462 -17.40 -0.01 -25.57
N THR A 463 -18.04 -1.16 -25.42
CA THR A 463 -19.25 -1.36 -24.60
C THR A 463 -19.02 -2.41 -23.52
N GLY A 464 -19.83 -2.40 -22.46
CA GLY A 464 -19.70 -3.30 -21.31
C GLY A 464 -18.30 -3.22 -20.70
N LEU A 465 -17.64 -4.37 -20.48
CA LEU A 465 -16.27 -4.39 -19.95
C LEU A 465 -15.23 -3.74 -20.89
N ARG A 466 -15.47 -3.71 -22.21
CA ARG A 466 -14.52 -3.15 -23.19
C ARG A 466 -14.44 -1.63 -23.14
N LYS A 467 -15.37 -0.97 -22.46
CA LYS A 467 -15.32 0.48 -22.22
C LYS A 467 -14.38 0.86 -21.08
N ILE A 468 -14.01 -0.09 -20.22
CA ILE A 468 -13.15 0.16 -19.07
C ILE A 468 -11.69 -0.04 -19.52
N MET A 469 -10.94 1.06 -19.65
CA MET A 469 -9.55 1.00 -20.11
C MET A 469 -8.56 1.39 -19.02
N HIS A 470 -7.72 0.46 -18.59
CA HIS A 470 -6.70 0.78 -17.60
C HIS A 470 -5.59 1.67 -18.16
N LYS A 471 -5.07 2.59 -17.35
CA LYS A 471 -4.01 3.56 -17.71
C LYS A 471 -2.78 2.89 -18.34
N THR A 472 -2.38 1.71 -17.87
CA THR A 472 -1.19 1.03 -18.41
C THR A 472 -1.36 0.57 -19.86
N ARG A 473 -2.59 0.33 -20.33
CA ARG A 473 -2.86 0.05 -21.74
C ARG A 473 -2.66 1.30 -22.59
N ILE A 474 -3.02 2.47 -22.05
CA ILE A 474 -2.73 3.76 -22.67
C ILE A 474 -1.22 3.99 -22.70
N ASP A 475 -0.51 3.73 -21.60
CA ASP A 475 0.95 3.88 -21.50
C ASP A 475 1.72 3.01 -22.52
N LYS A 476 1.16 1.86 -22.93
CA LYS A 476 1.71 0.99 -23.98
C LYS A 476 1.55 1.55 -25.40
N LEU A 477 0.64 2.52 -25.60
CA LEU A 477 0.43 3.20 -26.88
C LEU A 477 1.33 4.44 -27.05
N ILE A 478 2.07 4.82 -26.00
CA ILE A 478 2.95 5.98 -26.01
C ILE A 478 4.38 5.53 -26.35
N ASP A 479 4.90 6.03 -27.45
CA ASP A 479 6.29 5.77 -27.86
C ASP A 479 7.29 6.57 -26.99
N GLY A 480 8.49 6.01 -26.81
CA GLY A 480 9.60 6.64 -26.06
C GLY A 480 9.95 5.94 -24.74
N SER A 481 10.98 6.47 -24.08
CA SER A 481 11.45 6.02 -22.77
C SER A 481 10.41 6.31 -21.67
N LEU A 482 10.58 5.72 -20.48
CA LEU A 482 9.70 6.01 -19.34
C LEU A 482 9.63 7.50 -18.99
N ASN A 483 10.77 8.20 -19.09
CA ASN A 483 10.83 9.64 -18.86
C ASN A 483 10.06 10.41 -19.93
N ASP A 484 10.19 10.04 -21.21
CA ASP A 484 9.45 10.68 -22.30
C ASP A 484 7.95 10.50 -22.12
N ARG A 485 7.50 9.28 -21.77
CA ARG A 485 6.09 9.00 -21.49
C ARG A 485 5.58 9.83 -20.31
N ARG A 486 6.37 9.96 -19.25
CA ARG A 486 6.03 10.78 -18.08
C ARG A 486 5.88 12.25 -18.47
N MET A 487 6.81 12.79 -19.26
CA MET A 487 6.75 14.17 -19.73
C MET A 487 5.52 14.40 -20.61
N LYS A 488 5.17 13.46 -21.50
CA LYS A 488 3.94 13.54 -22.32
C LYS A 488 2.65 13.54 -21.48
N TRP A 489 2.62 12.78 -20.38
CA TRP A 489 1.51 12.85 -19.43
C TRP A 489 1.45 14.17 -18.66
N GLN A 490 2.61 14.75 -18.32
CA GLN A 490 2.70 16.00 -17.57
C GLN A 490 2.28 17.22 -18.40
N HIS A 491 2.70 17.29 -19.67
CA HIS A 491 2.38 18.41 -20.55
C HIS A 491 1.04 18.24 -21.30
N GLY A 492 0.44 17.05 -21.25
CA GLY A 492 -0.81 16.76 -21.96
C GLY A 492 -0.61 16.31 -23.42
N ASP A 493 0.63 16.18 -23.91
CA ASP A 493 0.92 15.69 -25.26
C ASP A 493 0.35 14.29 -25.54
N VAL A 494 0.08 13.52 -24.49
CA VAL A 494 -0.59 12.21 -24.57
C VAL A 494 -1.93 12.30 -25.32
N TRP A 495 -2.64 13.41 -25.23
CA TRP A 495 -3.95 13.62 -25.87
C TRP A 495 -3.84 13.93 -27.37
N ASN A 496 -2.63 14.20 -27.87
CA ASN A 496 -2.35 14.44 -29.29
C ASN A 496 -2.00 13.15 -30.06
N ILE A 497 -1.84 12.02 -29.36
CA ILE A 497 -1.46 10.75 -29.97
C ILE A 497 -2.69 10.09 -30.63
N GLY A 498 -2.64 9.90 -31.95
CA GLY A 498 -3.74 9.29 -32.74
C GLY A 498 -4.22 7.95 -32.16
N LYS A 499 -3.29 7.02 -31.86
CA LYS A 499 -3.59 5.72 -31.24
C LYS A 499 -4.43 5.84 -29.95
N ILE A 500 -4.25 6.91 -29.17
CA ILE A 500 -5.00 7.15 -27.93
C ILE A 500 -6.40 7.70 -28.25
N ARG A 501 -6.49 8.62 -29.21
CA ARG A 501 -7.78 9.13 -29.72
C ARG A 501 -8.64 8.04 -30.35
N ASP A 502 -8.01 7.01 -30.90
CA ASP A 502 -8.70 5.88 -31.52
C ASP A 502 -9.39 4.98 -30.50
N VAL A 503 -8.79 4.80 -29.32
CA VAL A 503 -9.27 3.87 -28.28
C VAL A 503 -10.10 4.54 -27.18
N LEU A 504 -9.81 5.80 -26.83
CA LEU A 504 -10.52 6.53 -25.78
C LEU A 504 -11.72 7.30 -26.31
N ARG A 505 -12.76 7.40 -25.48
CA ARG A 505 -13.96 8.18 -25.76
C ARG A 505 -13.87 9.54 -25.09
N ARG A 506 -14.18 10.59 -25.84
CA ARG A 506 -14.47 11.91 -25.24
C ARG A 506 -15.91 11.94 -24.77
N VAL A 507 -16.12 12.49 -23.59
CA VAL A 507 -17.45 12.71 -22.99
C VAL A 507 -17.85 14.15 -23.24
N SER A 508 -19.09 14.37 -23.66
CA SER A 508 -19.68 15.70 -23.74
C SER A 508 -20.23 16.10 -22.38
N GLY A 509 -19.94 17.33 -21.98
CA GLY A 509 -20.44 17.93 -20.75
C GLY A 509 -20.60 19.43 -20.92
N TRP A 510 -20.89 20.11 -19.82
CA TRP A 510 -20.98 21.55 -19.79
C TRP A 510 -20.34 22.10 -18.52
N THR A 511 -19.95 23.35 -18.60
CA THR A 511 -19.50 24.12 -17.45
C THR A 511 -20.61 25.00 -16.93
N GLU A 512 -20.65 25.18 -15.62
CA GLU A 512 -21.55 26.12 -14.96
C GLU A 512 -20.85 26.65 -13.70
N ASN A 513 -20.69 27.97 -13.61
CA ASN A 513 -20.02 28.64 -12.49
C ASN A 513 -18.64 28.05 -12.15
N GLY A 514 -17.81 27.83 -13.17
CA GLY A 514 -16.46 27.25 -13.02
C GLY A 514 -16.44 25.79 -12.54
N LYS A 515 -17.57 25.08 -12.56
CA LYS A 515 -17.68 23.64 -12.28
C LYS A 515 -18.02 22.88 -13.56
N LEU A 516 -17.60 21.62 -13.61
CA LEU A 516 -17.80 20.74 -14.77
C LEU A 516 -18.86 19.69 -14.46
N PHE A 517 -19.82 19.55 -15.36
CA PHE A 517 -20.93 18.61 -15.25
C PHE A 517 -21.10 17.77 -16.51
N VAL A 518 -21.67 16.58 -16.32
CA VAL A 518 -22.08 15.68 -17.39
C VAL A 518 -23.43 15.07 -17.06
N GLN A 519 -24.12 14.63 -18.11
CA GLN A 519 -25.36 13.88 -17.98
C GLN A 519 -25.05 12.44 -17.52
N GLY A 520 -25.66 12.03 -16.41
CA GLY A 520 -25.67 10.65 -15.91
C GLY A 520 -26.74 9.80 -16.60
N HIS A 521 -27.34 8.85 -15.86
CA HIS A 521 -28.51 8.12 -16.37
C HIS A 521 -29.76 8.99 -16.37
N VAL A 522 -29.87 9.92 -15.42
CA VAL A 522 -31.02 10.84 -15.30
C VAL A 522 -30.57 12.22 -14.85
N GLY A 523 -29.71 12.30 -13.82
CA GLY A 523 -29.26 13.55 -13.23
C GLY A 523 -27.93 14.06 -13.77
N GLN A 524 -27.54 15.23 -13.29
CA GLN A 524 -26.21 15.79 -13.53
C GLN A 524 -25.18 15.22 -12.56
N ILE A 525 -23.98 14.94 -13.07
CA ILE A 525 -22.86 14.43 -12.29
C ILE A 525 -21.72 15.45 -12.35
N HIS A 526 -21.24 15.87 -11.18
CA HIS A 526 -20.08 16.75 -11.07
C HIS A 526 -18.79 15.97 -11.34
N ILE A 527 -17.91 16.54 -12.17
CA ILE A 527 -16.64 15.94 -12.58
C ILE A 527 -15.48 16.80 -12.07
N VAL A 528 -14.48 16.16 -11.46
CA VAL A 528 -13.30 16.85 -10.93
C VAL A 528 -12.35 17.15 -12.10
N PRO A 529 -12.06 18.41 -12.43
CA PRO A 529 -11.06 18.72 -13.44
C PRO A 529 -9.66 18.36 -12.93
N LEU A 530 -8.82 17.73 -13.75
CA LEU A 530 -7.40 17.53 -13.41
C LEU A 530 -6.67 18.86 -13.32
N HIS A 531 -6.97 19.77 -14.26
CA HIS A 531 -6.43 21.12 -14.34
C HIS A 531 -7.59 22.11 -14.20
N TYR A 532 -7.75 22.72 -13.03
CA TYR A 532 -8.85 23.67 -12.78
C TYR A 532 -8.77 24.89 -13.71
N ASP A 533 -7.55 25.30 -14.08
CA ASP A 533 -7.32 26.43 -15.00
C ASP A 533 -7.83 26.17 -16.43
N SER A 534 -8.07 24.90 -16.80
CA SER A 534 -8.65 24.55 -18.11
C SER A 534 -10.18 24.54 -18.13
N VAL A 535 -10.84 24.87 -17.01
CA VAL A 535 -12.31 24.90 -16.92
C VAL A 535 -12.82 26.30 -17.29
N PRO A 536 -13.65 26.45 -18.33
CA PRO A 536 -14.31 27.71 -18.62
C PRO A 536 -15.11 28.25 -17.42
N GLN A 537 -15.07 29.57 -17.21
CA GLN A 537 -15.82 30.22 -16.14
C GLN A 537 -17.31 30.38 -16.49
N GLY A 538 -17.62 30.55 -17.78
CA GLY A 538 -18.98 30.69 -18.31
C GLY A 538 -19.69 29.37 -18.53
N ASN A 539 -20.89 29.44 -19.10
CA ASN A 539 -21.68 28.26 -19.46
C ASN A 539 -21.29 27.76 -20.84
N GLU A 540 -20.23 26.95 -20.91
CA GLU A 540 -19.70 26.42 -22.16
C GLU A 540 -19.96 24.92 -22.29
N ASN A 541 -20.32 24.49 -23.50
CA ASN A 541 -20.31 23.07 -23.86
C ASN A 541 -18.87 22.62 -24.08
N VAL A 542 -18.48 21.54 -23.43
CA VAL A 542 -17.10 21.03 -23.49
C VAL A 542 -17.07 19.54 -23.79
N THR A 543 -15.92 19.08 -24.26
CA THR A 543 -15.58 17.65 -24.28
C THR A 543 -14.30 17.41 -23.50
N PHE A 544 -14.14 16.19 -22.99
CA PHE A 544 -12.93 15.78 -22.26
C PHE A 544 -12.79 14.26 -22.21
N TYR A 545 -11.62 13.76 -21.84
CA TYR A 545 -11.43 12.34 -21.52
C TYR A 545 -11.76 12.07 -20.06
N LEU A 546 -12.65 11.11 -19.81
CA LEU A 546 -13.08 10.73 -18.47
C LEU A 546 -12.17 9.68 -17.85
N GLY A 547 -11.61 10.00 -16.69
CA GLY A 547 -10.82 9.11 -15.84
C GLY A 547 -11.57 8.69 -14.57
N PHE A 548 -11.30 7.48 -14.09
CA PHE A 548 -11.84 6.92 -12.85
C PHE A 548 -10.72 6.82 -11.81
N SER A 549 -10.92 7.48 -10.67
CA SER A 549 -9.99 7.48 -9.53
C SER A 549 -10.73 7.30 -8.21
N TYR A 550 -9.99 7.06 -7.14
CA TYR A 550 -10.55 7.00 -5.78
C TYR A 550 -11.01 8.36 -5.23
N ASN A 551 -10.64 9.48 -5.86
CA ASN A 551 -11.21 10.80 -5.57
C ASN A 551 -12.55 11.04 -6.32
N GLY A 552 -12.93 10.12 -7.21
CA GLY A 552 -14.08 10.25 -8.10
C GLY A 552 -13.68 10.33 -9.57
N LEU A 553 -14.60 10.87 -10.36
CA LEU A 553 -14.46 11.03 -11.80
C LEU A 553 -13.61 12.26 -12.12
N VAL A 554 -12.63 12.08 -13.00
CA VAL A 554 -11.63 13.10 -13.33
C VAL A 554 -11.70 13.46 -14.81
N ALA A 555 -11.81 14.75 -15.12
CA ALA A 555 -11.74 15.24 -16.49
C ALA A 555 -10.30 15.55 -16.89
N HIS A 556 -9.90 15.02 -18.04
CA HIS A 556 -8.61 15.27 -18.67
C HIS A 556 -8.81 15.95 -20.02
N ASP A 557 -7.93 16.89 -20.37
CA ASP A 557 -7.93 17.55 -21.69
C ASP A 557 -9.30 18.19 -22.02
N ILE A 558 -9.73 19.15 -21.20
CA ILE A 558 -11.01 19.85 -21.40
C ILE A 558 -10.87 20.78 -22.61
N GLN A 559 -11.80 20.65 -23.56
CA GLN A 559 -11.86 21.44 -24.78
C GLN A 559 -13.27 21.98 -24.98
N VAL A 560 -13.39 23.27 -25.30
CA VAL A 560 -14.67 23.90 -25.64
C VAL A 560 -15.11 23.39 -27.01
N ASN A 561 -16.37 22.97 -27.12
CA ASN A 561 -16.97 22.63 -28.40
C ASN A 561 -17.15 23.92 -29.20
N LYS A 562 -16.41 24.05 -30.30
CA LYS A 562 -16.58 25.15 -31.25
C LYS A 562 -17.75 24.91 -32.18
#